data_AF-A0A3D2I7Y0-F1
#
_entry.id   AF-A0A3D2I7Y0-F1
#
_cell.length_a   1.000
_cell.length_b   1.000
_cell.length_c   1.000
_cell.angle_alpha   90.00
_cell.angle_beta   90.00
_cell.angle_gamma   90.00
#
_symmetry.space_group_name_H-M   'P 1'
#
loop_
_entity.id
_entity.type
_entity.pdbx_description
1 polymer ?
#
loop_
_entity_poly.entity_id
_entity_poly.type
_entity_poly.pdbx_seq_one_letter_code
_entity_poly.pdbx_strand_id
1 'polypeptide(L)'
;MAGVLVSVALVGAFAVTGGMKGGRSTNGLLYQASGLHPDGEMLAISGQTVTCEEYLFWLGMVCDNVTASLPDVDWSAAVTGDGMTFAEYAKTDAVEAAKQHAVVRAWAQQAGVALSDASTLELDAQRQQYVAYYGSEEAYLQQLALMGISEEAYDRILEDQYLYRDLYQAFCTPGSSLYADDATLTDYAAQLGYMGAYVLKLTGDNAETMAADLLERWQAAEDKEKEYALICEELQQTADGIVTLTAVEDDALSDAMSALEIGGMTAVIDPYGEGTSFVVLRTEPDLSAVAETYFDVLWNQKMEEATVVTNSKLYDGVDVGAFYEKLIQLRQDMMAEMDGGAQTDDDKTGGSQSGSTDDSTDDSADSAADDPQPAA
;
A
#
# COMPACT_ATOMS: atom_id res chain seq x y z
N MET A 1 11.77 11.71 -33.41
CA MET A 1 13.21 11.59 -33.73
C MET A 1 13.84 10.70 -32.68
N ALA A 2 14.60 9.71 -33.11
CA ALA A 2 15.20 8.68 -32.26
C ALA A 2 16.13 9.28 -31.20
N GLY A 3 15.77 9.11 -29.93
CA GLY A 3 16.64 9.39 -28.78
C GLY A 3 17.29 8.11 -28.32
N VAL A 4 18.57 7.96 -28.62
CA VAL A 4 19.43 6.85 -28.20
C VAL A 4 19.55 6.89 -26.68
N LEU A 5 18.88 5.98 -25.98
CA LEU A 5 19.17 5.68 -24.57
C LEU A 5 20.51 4.94 -24.51
N VAL A 6 21.55 5.68 -24.16
CA VAL A 6 22.85 5.12 -23.78
C VAL A 6 22.63 4.38 -22.46
N SER A 7 22.42 3.06 -22.53
CA SER A 7 22.49 2.19 -21.36
C SER A 7 23.90 2.27 -20.77
N VAL A 8 24.06 3.06 -19.71
CA VAL A 8 25.21 2.96 -18.83
C VAL A 8 25.02 1.68 -18.02
N ALA A 9 25.76 0.64 -18.40
CA ALA A 9 25.92 -0.55 -17.58
C ALA A 9 26.63 -0.13 -16.28
N LEU A 10 25.84 0.22 -15.26
CA LEU A 10 26.33 0.42 -13.90
C LEU A 10 26.68 -0.97 -13.36
N VAL A 11 27.95 -1.34 -13.49
CA VAL A 11 28.55 -2.45 -12.75
C VAL A 11 28.40 -2.08 -11.28
N GLY A 12 27.35 -2.61 -10.63
CA GLY A 12 27.14 -2.50 -9.20
C GLY A 12 28.33 -3.16 -8.50
N ALA A 13 29.33 -2.35 -8.16
CA ALA A 13 30.35 -2.75 -7.22
C ALA A 13 29.64 -2.87 -5.87
N PHE A 14 29.40 -4.09 -5.39
CA PHE A 14 29.13 -4.35 -3.97
C PHE A 14 30.34 -3.80 -3.20
N ALA A 15 30.23 -2.57 -2.74
CA ALA A 15 31.26 -1.96 -1.94
C ALA A 15 31.22 -2.66 -0.60
N VAL A 16 32.27 -3.45 -0.31
CA VAL A 16 32.55 -3.93 1.06
C VAL A 16 32.92 -2.70 1.90
N THR A 17 31.93 -1.88 2.25
CA THR A 17 32.09 -0.86 3.29
C THR A 17 31.83 -1.55 4.61
N GLY A 18 32.92 -2.09 5.16
CA GLY A 18 32.96 -2.58 6.52
C GLY A 18 32.51 -1.51 7.51
N GLY A 19 31.52 -1.89 8.31
CA GLY A 19 31.00 -1.14 9.44
C GLY A 19 30.09 -2.03 10.26
N MET A 20 30.61 -3.15 10.76
CA MET A 20 29.92 -4.04 11.70
C MET A 20 29.49 -3.25 12.95
N LYS A 21 28.26 -2.76 12.96
CA LYS A 21 27.44 -2.74 14.18
C LYS A 21 26.77 -4.12 14.24
N GLY A 22 26.77 -4.75 15.40
CA GLY A 22 26.59 -6.21 15.60
C GLY A 22 25.62 -6.87 14.61
N GLY A 23 26.11 -7.83 13.83
CA GLY A 23 25.32 -8.51 12.82
C GLY A 23 24.11 -9.22 13.43
N ARG A 24 23.05 -9.36 12.63
CA ARG A 24 21.81 -10.01 13.05
C ARG A 24 22.05 -11.45 13.46
N SER A 25 21.25 -11.91 14.42
CA SER A 25 21.32 -13.25 14.99
C SER A 25 21.13 -14.33 13.92
N THR A 26 22.00 -15.34 13.89
CA THR A 26 21.87 -16.53 13.04
C THR A 26 20.99 -17.63 13.67
N ASN A 27 20.09 -17.26 14.58
CA ASN A 27 19.15 -18.19 15.20
C ASN A 27 17.74 -18.12 14.58
N GLY A 28 17.46 -17.16 13.70
CA GLY A 28 16.15 -16.99 13.07
C GLY A 28 15.79 -18.10 12.08
N LEU A 29 14.49 -18.33 11.89
CA LEU A 29 13.98 -19.43 11.06
C LEU A 29 14.43 -19.32 9.60
N LEU A 30 14.49 -18.11 9.04
CA LEU A 30 14.93 -17.88 7.65
C LEU A 30 16.39 -18.31 7.43
N TYR A 31 17.28 -18.04 8.38
CA TYR A 31 18.67 -18.53 8.33
C TYR A 31 18.71 -20.06 8.41
N GLN A 32 17.96 -20.66 9.33
CA GLN A 32 17.95 -22.12 9.49
C GLN A 32 17.37 -22.84 8.27
N ALA A 33 16.39 -22.24 7.60
CA ALA A 33 15.75 -22.78 6.40
C ALA A 33 16.63 -22.62 5.14
N SER A 34 17.31 -21.49 4.99
CA SER A 34 18.08 -21.17 3.78
C SER A 34 19.59 -21.45 3.88
N GLY A 35 20.15 -21.46 5.09
CA GLY A 35 21.59 -21.43 5.35
C GLY A 35 22.26 -20.08 5.02
N LEU A 36 21.51 -19.05 4.65
CA LEU A 36 22.04 -17.74 4.24
C LEU A 36 22.08 -16.78 5.42
N HIS A 37 23.25 -16.19 5.68
CA HIS A 37 23.42 -15.21 6.75
C HIS A 37 22.43 -14.04 6.56
N PRO A 38 21.69 -13.61 7.61
CA PRO A 38 20.65 -12.58 7.50
C PRO A 38 21.14 -11.28 6.84
N ASP A 39 22.33 -10.81 7.20
CA ASP A 39 22.93 -9.58 6.66
C ASP A 39 23.60 -9.75 5.28
N GLY A 40 23.49 -10.92 4.63
CA GLY A 40 24.01 -11.10 3.28
C GLY A 40 23.31 -10.15 2.30
N GLU A 41 24.08 -9.51 1.42
CA GLU A 41 23.52 -8.59 0.41
C GLU A 41 22.93 -9.41 -0.74
N MET A 42 21.61 -9.65 -0.69
CA MET A 42 20.88 -10.48 -1.64
C MET A 42 20.64 -9.74 -2.95
N LEU A 43 20.11 -8.51 -2.86
CA LEU A 43 19.82 -7.64 -4.00
C LEU A 43 20.40 -6.24 -3.76
N ALA A 44 20.72 -5.55 -4.84
CA ALA A 44 20.86 -4.10 -4.85
C ALA A 44 19.82 -3.51 -5.80
N ILE A 45 18.92 -2.69 -5.26
CA ILE A 45 17.80 -2.10 -6.01
C ILE A 45 17.93 -0.57 -5.96
N SER A 46 18.19 0.05 -7.10
CA SER A 46 18.37 1.51 -7.20
C SER A 46 19.37 2.07 -6.17
N GLY A 47 20.42 1.30 -5.86
CA GLY A 47 21.44 1.67 -4.87
C GLY A 47 21.11 1.33 -3.41
N GLN A 48 19.91 0.83 -3.12
CA GLN A 48 19.55 0.31 -1.80
C GLN A 48 19.89 -1.17 -1.69
N THR A 49 20.47 -1.57 -0.56
CA THR A 49 20.73 -2.97 -0.25
C THR A 49 19.47 -3.64 0.28
N VAL A 50 19.11 -4.77 -0.30
CA VAL A 50 18.14 -5.72 0.24
C VAL A 50 18.91 -6.90 0.82
N THR A 51 18.69 -7.19 2.09
CA THR A 51 19.39 -8.28 2.79
C THR A 51 18.79 -9.65 2.47
N CYS A 52 19.49 -10.72 2.80
CA CYS A 52 18.95 -12.08 2.73
C CYS A 52 17.69 -12.22 3.58
N GLU A 53 17.68 -11.66 4.80
CA GLU A 53 16.51 -11.73 5.69
C GLU A 53 15.30 -11.05 5.06
N GLU A 54 15.45 -9.83 4.54
CA GLU A 54 14.36 -9.09 3.90
C GLU A 54 13.81 -9.84 2.68
N TYR A 55 14.71 -10.30 1.79
CA TYR A 55 14.29 -11.07 0.62
C TYR A 55 13.62 -12.40 0.97
N LEU A 56 14.19 -13.17 1.92
CA LEU A 56 13.66 -14.47 2.32
C LEU A 56 12.34 -14.34 3.08
N PHE A 57 12.12 -13.23 3.79
CA PHE A 57 10.84 -12.90 4.39
C PHE A 57 9.76 -12.76 3.30
N TRP A 58 10.00 -11.96 2.26
CA TRP A 58 9.07 -11.83 1.13
C TRP A 58 8.87 -13.15 0.40
N LEU A 59 9.94 -13.92 0.15
CA LEU A 59 9.84 -15.25 -0.45
C LEU A 59 8.96 -16.18 0.39
N GLY A 60 9.13 -16.18 1.71
CA GLY A 60 8.29 -16.94 2.64
C GLY A 60 6.82 -16.55 2.53
N MET A 61 6.52 -15.25 2.55
CA MET A 61 5.14 -14.75 2.40
C MET A 61 4.50 -15.14 1.07
N VAL A 62 5.25 -15.04 -0.03
CA VAL A 62 4.74 -15.47 -1.34
C VAL A 62 4.47 -16.97 -1.35
N CYS A 63 5.37 -17.77 -0.75
CA CYS A 63 5.15 -19.19 -0.63
C CYS A 63 3.91 -19.53 0.24
N ASP A 64 3.73 -18.82 1.36
CA ASP A 64 2.54 -18.94 2.22
C ASP A 64 1.26 -18.68 1.40
N ASN A 65 1.23 -17.62 0.60
CA ASN A 65 0.09 -17.27 -0.27
C ASN A 65 -0.19 -18.33 -1.35
N VAL A 66 0.85 -18.83 -2.01
CA VAL A 66 0.72 -19.89 -3.03
C VAL A 66 0.17 -21.17 -2.38
N THR A 67 0.73 -21.58 -1.25
CA THR A 67 0.32 -22.80 -0.56
C THR A 67 -1.08 -22.69 0.06
N ALA A 68 -1.51 -21.51 0.50
CA ALA A 68 -2.89 -21.29 0.94
C ALA A 68 -3.92 -21.62 -0.16
N SER A 69 -3.57 -21.35 -1.43
CA SER A 69 -4.41 -21.69 -2.58
C SER A 69 -4.14 -23.10 -3.12
N LEU A 70 -2.91 -23.61 -2.97
CA LEU A 70 -2.43 -24.89 -3.49
C LEU A 70 -1.60 -25.63 -2.43
N PRO A 71 -2.23 -26.36 -1.49
CA PRO A 71 -1.55 -26.94 -0.32
C PRO A 71 -0.41 -27.92 -0.61
N ASP A 72 -0.41 -28.58 -1.78
CA ASP A 72 0.60 -29.55 -2.21
C ASP A 72 1.30 -29.09 -3.50
N VAL A 73 1.59 -27.80 -3.62
CA VAL A 73 2.23 -27.21 -4.79
C VAL A 73 3.56 -27.92 -5.12
N ASP A 74 3.69 -28.38 -6.36
CA ASP A 74 4.99 -28.78 -6.91
C ASP A 74 5.70 -27.52 -7.40
N TRP A 75 6.68 -27.06 -6.63
CA TRP A 75 7.47 -25.86 -6.94
C TRP A 75 8.18 -25.91 -8.29
N SER A 76 8.41 -27.12 -8.84
CA SER A 76 9.01 -27.32 -10.16
C SER A 76 8.00 -27.35 -11.30
N ALA A 77 6.70 -27.42 -10.99
CA ALA A 77 5.65 -27.40 -12.00
C ALA A 77 5.48 -26.00 -12.61
N ALA A 78 5.11 -25.97 -13.90
CA ALA A 78 4.85 -24.73 -14.62
C ALA A 78 3.52 -24.09 -14.18
N VAL A 79 3.53 -22.78 -13.94
CA VAL A 79 2.37 -21.93 -13.63
C VAL A 79 1.63 -21.55 -14.92
N THR A 80 2.39 -21.30 -15.98
CA THR A 80 1.91 -20.75 -17.26
C THR A 80 2.42 -21.56 -18.46
N GLY A 81 1.75 -21.41 -19.61
CA GLY A 81 2.07 -22.18 -20.82
C GLY A 81 3.41 -21.84 -21.48
N ASP A 82 4.09 -20.78 -21.05
CA ASP A 82 5.44 -20.38 -21.45
C ASP A 82 6.56 -21.04 -20.62
N GLY A 83 6.19 -21.78 -19.57
CA GLY A 83 7.11 -22.65 -18.82
C GLY A 83 7.70 -22.07 -17.55
N MET A 84 7.25 -20.88 -17.08
CA MET A 84 7.63 -20.37 -15.75
C MET A 84 7.14 -21.31 -14.65
N THR A 85 8.04 -21.72 -13.76
CA THR A 85 7.73 -22.60 -12.61
C THR A 85 7.18 -21.83 -11.41
N PHE A 86 6.49 -22.51 -10.49
CA PHE A 86 6.03 -21.90 -9.23
C PHE A 86 7.19 -21.32 -8.41
N ALA A 87 8.36 -21.97 -8.41
CA ALA A 87 9.56 -21.45 -7.77
C ALA A 87 10.05 -20.15 -8.42
N GLU A 88 10.08 -20.08 -9.75
CA GLU A 88 10.49 -18.86 -10.48
C GLU A 88 9.49 -17.72 -10.28
N TYR A 89 8.19 -18.02 -10.26
CA TYR A 89 7.14 -17.08 -9.91
C TYR A 89 7.37 -16.52 -8.49
N ALA A 90 7.56 -17.39 -7.49
CA ALA A 90 7.75 -16.97 -6.11
C ALA A 90 8.99 -16.09 -5.92
N LYS A 91 10.11 -16.43 -6.59
CA LYS A 91 11.31 -15.60 -6.56
C LYS A 91 11.11 -14.24 -7.22
N THR A 92 10.38 -14.19 -8.34
CA THR A 92 10.09 -12.95 -9.07
C THR A 92 9.20 -12.03 -8.24
N ASP A 93 8.15 -12.58 -7.65
CA ASP A 93 7.20 -11.82 -6.81
C ASP A 93 7.88 -11.31 -5.53
N ALA A 94 8.74 -12.12 -4.90
CA ALA A 94 9.56 -11.68 -3.76
C ALA A 94 10.54 -10.55 -4.12
N VAL A 95 11.11 -10.56 -5.33
CA VAL A 95 11.93 -9.44 -5.83
C VAL A 95 11.06 -8.19 -6.01
N GLU A 96 9.86 -8.31 -6.58
CA GLU A 96 8.97 -7.17 -6.78
C GLU A 96 8.48 -6.57 -5.46
N ALA A 97 8.16 -7.38 -4.46
CA ALA A 97 7.86 -6.93 -3.11
C ALA A 97 9.04 -6.14 -2.50
N ALA A 98 10.24 -6.72 -2.52
CA ALA A 98 11.45 -6.02 -2.05
C ALA A 98 11.75 -4.75 -2.86
N LYS A 99 11.43 -4.74 -4.16
CA LYS A 99 11.65 -3.60 -5.06
C LYS A 99 10.81 -2.40 -4.65
N GLN A 100 9.54 -2.59 -4.31
CA GLN A 100 8.67 -1.50 -3.85
C GLN A 100 9.29 -0.77 -2.64
N HIS A 101 9.64 -1.52 -1.60
CA HIS A 101 10.28 -0.99 -0.39
C HIS A 101 11.61 -0.28 -0.67
N ALA A 102 12.48 -0.90 -1.48
CA ALA A 102 13.76 -0.31 -1.84
C ALA A 102 13.61 0.96 -2.71
N VAL A 103 12.62 1.02 -3.59
CA VAL A 103 12.34 2.21 -4.41
C VAL A 103 11.87 3.37 -3.54
N VAL A 104 11.03 3.11 -2.53
CA VAL A 104 10.64 4.13 -1.54
C VAL A 104 11.87 4.70 -0.83
N ARG A 105 12.74 3.84 -0.30
CA ARG A 105 13.99 4.26 0.36
C ARG A 105 14.88 5.08 -0.56
N ALA A 106 15.05 4.63 -1.81
CA ALA A 106 15.85 5.34 -2.81
C ALA A 106 15.27 6.73 -3.11
N TRP A 107 13.95 6.82 -3.30
CA TRP A 107 13.28 8.08 -3.60
C TRP A 107 13.36 9.04 -2.41
N ALA A 108 13.04 8.57 -1.21
CA ALA A 108 13.15 9.37 0.01
C ALA A 108 14.56 9.92 0.22
N GLN A 109 15.59 9.06 0.05
CA GLN A 109 16.99 9.48 0.14
C GLN A 109 17.34 10.55 -0.90
N GLN A 110 16.89 10.38 -2.16
CA GLN A 110 17.13 11.35 -3.23
C GLN A 110 16.40 12.68 -2.98
N ALA A 111 15.19 12.62 -2.45
CA ALA A 111 14.33 13.75 -2.15
C ALA A 111 14.69 14.47 -0.84
N GLY A 112 15.51 13.85 0.02
CA GLY A 112 15.79 14.37 1.36
C GLY A 112 14.58 14.29 2.29
N VAL A 113 13.67 13.35 2.05
CA VAL A 113 12.51 13.08 2.91
C VAL A 113 12.87 12.02 3.93
N ALA A 114 12.48 12.26 5.17
CA ALA A 114 12.57 11.33 6.28
C ALA A 114 11.18 11.15 6.89
N LEU A 115 11.03 10.16 7.77
CA LEU A 115 9.80 9.99 8.53
C LEU A 115 9.44 11.28 9.28
N SER A 116 8.19 11.66 9.18
CA SER A 116 7.64 12.78 9.95
C SER A 116 7.48 12.39 11.42
N ASP A 117 7.47 13.39 12.32
CA ASP A 117 7.21 13.16 13.75
C ASP A 117 5.86 12.44 13.98
N ALA A 118 4.87 12.73 13.13
CA ALA A 118 3.56 12.07 13.17
C ALA A 118 3.66 10.59 12.77
N SER A 119 4.36 10.28 11.68
CA SER A 119 4.62 8.90 11.25
C SER A 119 5.40 8.10 12.29
N THR A 120 6.42 8.69 12.93
CA THR A 120 7.16 8.05 14.02
C THR A 120 6.24 7.74 15.22
N LEU A 121 5.39 8.69 15.61
CA LEU A 121 4.45 8.47 16.71
C LEU A 121 3.42 7.37 16.40
N GLU A 122 2.97 7.29 15.15
CA GLU A 122 2.04 6.25 14.70
C GLU A 122 2.70 4.86 14.66
N LEU A 123 3.96 4.75 14.21
CA LEU A 123 4.74 3.51 14.28
C LEU A 123 4.89 3.02 15.73
N ASP A 124 5.24 3.91 16.65
CA ASP A 124 5.35 3.58 18.07
C ASP A 124 4.00 3.11 18.65
N ALA A 125 2.91 3.78 18.27
CA ALA A 125 1.56 3.40 18.69
C ALA A 125 1.14 2.05 18.10
N GLN A 126 1.45 1.79 16.83
CA GLN A 126 1.15 0.53 16.16
C GLN A 126 1.89 -0.63 16.81
N ARG A 127 3.18 -0.46 17.12
CA ARG A 127 3.94 -1.45 17.88
C ARG A 127 3.30 -1.76 19.23
N GLN A 128 2.87 -0.74 19.97
CA GLN A 128 2.18 -0.92 21.26
C GLN A 128 0.85 -1.67 21.09
N GLN A 129 0.12 -1.44 19.98
CA GLN A 129 -1.09 -2.21 19.66
C GLN A 129 -0.79 -3.69 19.43
N TYR A 130 0.29 -4.03 18.71
CA TYR A 130 0.69 -5.43 18.52
C TYR A 130 1.12 -6.09 19.83
N VAL A 131 1.90 -5.40 20.66
CA VAL A 131 2.29 -5.90 22.00
C VAL A 131 1.06 -6.16 22.86
N ALA A 132 0.07 -5.26 22.85
CA ALA A 132 -1.17 -5.45 23.59
C ALA A 132 -2.01 -6.61 23.02
N TYR A 133 -2.10 -6.71 21.68
CA TYR A 133 -2.84 -7.77 20.98
C TYR A 133 -2.29 -9.17 21.29
N TYR A 134 -0.96 -9.33 21.28
CA TYR A 134 -0.32 -10.60 21.63
C TYR A 134 -0.15 -10.79 23.15
N GLY A 135 -0.52 -9.80 23.96
CA GLY A 135 -0.58 -9.87 25.42
C GLY A 135 0.74 -9.58 26.15
N SER A 136 1.87 -9.55 25.46
CA SER A 136 3.17 -9.17 26.02
C SER A 136 4.20 -8.84 24.94
N GLU A 137 5.28 -8.19 25.36
CA GLU A 137 6.45 -7.92 24.52
C GLU A 137 7.08 -9.23 24.03
N GLU A 138 7.21 -10.20 24.93
CA GLU A 138 7.77 -11.52 24.64
C GLU A 138 6.89 -12.29 23.63
N ALA A 139 5.57 -12.24 23.79
CA ALA A 139 4.65 -12.88 22.85
C ALA A 139 4.70 -12.22 21.47
N TYR A 140 4.77 -10.88 21.40
CA TYR A 140 4.95 -10.17 20.13
C TYR A 140 6.25 -10.58 19.42
N LEU A 141 7.38 -10.61 20.13
CA LEU A 141 8.66 -11.04 19.57
C LEU A 141 8.66 -12.51 19.15
N GLN A 142 7.93 -13.39 19.85
CA GLN A 142 7.73 -14.78 19.43
C GLN A 142 6.96 -14.88 18.12
N GLN A 143 5.98 -14.01 17.89
CA GLN A 143 5.25 -13.97 16.62
C GLN A 143 6.12 -13.48 15.45
N LEU A 144 6.96 -12.46 15.67
CA LEU A 144 7.96 -12.07 14.68
C LEU A 144 8.92 -13.21 14.34
N ALA A 145 9.36 -13.95 15.37
CA ALA A 145 10.22 -15.11 15.19
C ALA A 145 9.53 -16.25 14.42
N LEU A 146 8.22 -16.48 14.62
CA LEU A 146 7.43 -17.41 13.79
C LEU A 146 7.33 -16.97 12.34
N MET A 147 7.17 -15.67 12.09
CA MET A 147 7.26 -15.10 10.74
C MET A 147 8.67 -15.24 10.14
N GLY A 148 9.68 -15.42 11.00
CA GLY A 148 11.08 -15.65 10.63
C GLY A 148 11.90 -14.36 10.53
N ILE A 149 11.34 -13.22 10.90
CA ILE A 149 11.92 -11.89 10.73
C ILE A 149 12.32 -11.30 12.09
N SER A 150 13.45 -10.59 12.14
CA SER A 150 13.82 -9.77 13.29
C SER A 150 12.94 -8.52 13.41
N GLU A 151 12.72 -8.04 14.63
CA GLU A 151 12.03 -6.76 14.87
C GLU A 151 12.64 -5.63 14.06
N GLU A 152 13.96 -5.48 14.07
CA GLU A 152 14.64 -4.42 13.30
C GLU A 152 14.37 -4.50 11.78
N ALA A 153 14.23 -5.71 11.22
CA ALA A 153 13.91 -5.86 9.80
C ALA A 153 12.42 -5.63 9.54
N TYR A 154 11.55 -6.04 10.45
CA TYR A 154 10.11 -5.79 10.37
C TYR A 154 9.79 -4.29 10.51
N ASP A 155 10.41 -3.62 11.48
CA ASP A 155 10.30 -2.17 11.69
C ASP A 155 10.70 -1.42 10.42
N ARG A 156 11.79 -1.81 9.75
CA ARG A 156 12.19 -1.17 8.48
C ARG A 156 11.13 -1.32 7.39
N ILE A 157 10.49 -2.50 7.27
CA ILE A 157 9.43 -2.73 6.29
C ILE A 157 8.23 -1.83 6.59
N LEU A 158 7.86 -1.67 7.87
CA LEU A 158 6.80 -0.75 8.29
C LEU A 158 7.20 0.72 8.05
N GLU A 159 8.40 1.12 8.44
CA GLU A 159 8.95 2.46 8.22
C GLU A 159 8.87 2.85 6.74
N ASP A 160 9.19 1.94 5.82
CA ASP A 160 9.08 2.19 4.38
C ASP A 160 7.64 2.53 3.94
N GLN A 161 6.60 1.94 4.54
CA GLN A 161 5.20 2.27 4.23
C GLN A 161 4.85 3.70 4.66
N TYR A 162 5.28 4.08 5.87
CA TYR A 162 5.09 5.44 6.38
C TYR A 162 5.93 6.46 5.61
N LEU A 163 7.12 6.08 5.16
CA LEU A 163 7.99 6.92 4.37
C LEU A 163 7.41 7.17 2.97
N TYR A 164 6.73 6.18 2.36
CA TYR A 164 5.95 6.38 1.14
C TYR A 164 4.81 7.39 1.36
N ARG A 165 4.10 7.27 2.47
CA ARG A 165 3.04 8.23 2.83
C ARG A 165 3.58 9.64 3.04
N ASP A 166 4.72 9.78 3.72
CA ASP A 166 5.36 11.09 3.93
C ASP A 166 5.87 11.67 2.59
N LEU A 167 6.39 10.84 1.69
CA LEU A 167 6.71 11.24 0.31
C LEU A 167 5.49 11.73 -0.45
N TYR A 168 4.38 10.99 -0.40
CA TYR A 168 3.11 11.36 -1.01
C TYR A 168 2.60 12.70 -0.47
N GLN A 169 2.54 12.84 0.85
CA GLN A 169 2.09 14.08 1.49
C GLN A 169 2.98 15.26 1.13
N ALA A 170 4.30 15.08 1.16
CA ALA A 170 5.23 16.10 0.72
C ALA A 170 4.95 16.46 -0.75
N PHE A 171 4.81 15.49 -1.65
CA PHE A 171 4.56 15.77 -3.06
C PHE A 171 3.23 16.47 -3.33
N CYS A 172 2.16 16.10 -2.63
CA CYS A 172 0.81 16.62 -2.88
C CYS A 172 0.50 17.93 -2.12
N THR A 173 1.38 18.39 -1.22
CA THR A 173 1.15 19.63 -0.45
C THR A 173 1.67 20.86 -1.19
N PRO A 174 0.80 21.82 -1.59
CA PRO A 174 1.24 23.04 -2.26
C PRO A 174 2.28 23.82 -1.46
N GLY A 175 3.37 24.20 -2.11
CA GLY A 175 4.48 24.94 -1.50
C GLY A 175 5.47 24.09 -0.71
N SER A 176 5.32 22.77 -0.66
CA SER A 176 6.38 21.88 -0.18
C SER A 176 7.59 21.90 -1.14
N SER A 177 8.70 21.30 -0.70
CA SER A 177 9.89 21.15 -1.55
C SER A 177 9.74 20.10 -2.67
N LEU A 178 8.74 19.21 -2.57
CA LEU A 178 8.49 18.16 -3.57
C LEU A 178 7.28 18.44 -4.46
N TYR A 179 6.49 19.46 -4.13
CA TYR A 179 5.36 19.88 -4.95
C TYR A 179 5.87 20.30 -6.34
N ALA A 180 5.35 19.67 -7.38
CA ALA A 180 5.62 20.06 -8.75
C ALA A 180 5.09 21.49 -8.98
N ASP A 181 5.79 22.28 -9.79
CA ASP A 181 5.32 23.63 -10.07
C ASP A 181 4.01 23.61 -10.87
N ASP A 182 3.19 24.66 -10.69
CA ASP A 182 1.87 24.77 -11.30
C ASP A 182 1.89 24.61 -12.83
N ALA A 183 2.97 25.04 -13.50
CA ALA A 183 3.08 24.90 -14.95
C ALA A 183 3.28 23.44 -15.35
N THR A 184 4.11 22.68 -14.63
CA THR A 184 4.25 21.23 -14.82
C THR A 184 2.91 20.50 -14.63
N LEU A 185 2.17 20.81 -13.56
CA LEU A 185 0.87 20.18 -13.30
C LEU A 185 -0.19 20.59 -14.34
N THR A 186 -0.20 21.85 -14.75
CA THR A 186 -1.09 22.35 -15.82
C THR A 186 -0.79 21.67 -17.15
N ASP A 187 0.49 21.53 -17.53
CA ASP A 187 0.91 20.85 -18.75
C ASP A 187 0.53 19.36 -18.71
N TYR A 188 0.70 18.70 -17.57
CA TYR A 188 0.28 17.32 -17.36
C TYR A 188 -1.25 17.17 -17.48
N ALA A 189 -2.01 18.03 -16.81
CA ALA A 189 -3.46 18.07 -16.91
C ALA A 189 -3.93 18.28 -18.35
N ALA A 190 -3.31 19.19 -19.09
CA ALA A 190 -3.63 19.46 -20.49
C ALA A 190 -3.32 18.26 -21.39
N GLN A 191 -2.20 17.55 -21.17
CA GLN A 191 -1.83 16.35 -21.93
C GLN A 191 -2.83 15.22 -21.77
N LEU A 192 -3.39 15.06 -20.57
CA LEU A 192 -4.41 14.04 -20.27
C LEU A 192 -5.84 14.52 -20.52
N GLY A 193 -6.03 15.77 -20.94
CA GLY A 193 -7.36 16.34 -21.19
C GLY A 193 -8.19 16.51 -19.92
N TYR A 194 -7.54 16.76 -18.78
CA TYR A 194 -8.23 17.02 -17.52
C TYR A 194 -9.04 18.32 -17.58
N MET A 195 -10.19 18.27 -16.95
CA MET A 195 -11.17 19.33 -16.85
C MET A 195 -11.56 19.50 -15.39
N GLY A 196 -11.56 20.75 -14.91
CA GLY A 196 -12.21 21.12 -13.67
C GLY A 196 -13.66 21.56 -13.88
N ALA A 197 -14.54 21.21 -12.97
CA ALA A 197 -15.88 21.77 -12.93
C ALA A 197 -16.49 21.74 -11.52
N TYR A 198 -17.34 22.71 -11.21
CA TYR A 198 -18.34 22.54 -10.16
C TYR A 198 -19.57 21.85 -10.78
N VAL A 199 -20.09 20.82 -10.11
CA VAL A 199 -21.20 20.01 -10.61
C VAL A 199 -22.31 19.92 -9.57
N LEU A 200 -23.54 20.25 -9.98
CA LEU A 200 -24.76 19.98 -9.22
C LEU A 200 -25.50 18.82 -9.88
N LYS A 201 -25.83 17.78 -9.10
CA LYS A 201 -26.62 16.64 -9.57
C LYS A 201 -28.06 16.79 -9.08
N LEU A 202 -29.04 16.68 -9.97
CA LEU A 202 -30.44 16.85 -9.66
C LEU A 202 -31.21 15.60 -10.05
N THR A 203 -32.02 15.06 -9.14
CA THR A 203 -32.76 13.81 -9.33
C THR A 203 -34.24 13.99 -9.04
N GLY A 204 -35.09 13.24 -9.72
CA GLY A 204 -36.54 13.20 -9.49
C GLY A 204 -37.35 13.92 -10.57
N ASP A 205 -38.67 13.84 -10.46
CA ASP A 205 -39.62 14.22 -11.53
C ASP A 205 -39.51 15.68 -12.01
N ASN A 206 -38.97 16.58 -11.16
CA ASN A 206 -38.80 18.01 -11.48
C ASN A 206 -37.34 18.40 -11.78
N ALA A 207 -36.41 17.44 -11.92
CA ALA A 207 -34.99 17.71 -12.06
C ALA A 207 -34.67 18.63 -13.25
N GLU A 208 -35.38 18.51 -14.37
CA GLU A 208 -35.22 19.39 -15.53
C GLU A 208 -35.56 20.86 -15.21
N THR A 209 -36.70 21.11 -14.55
CA THR A 209 -37.12 22.48 -14.18
C THR A 209 -36.16 23.06 -13.14
N MET A 210 -35.77 22.25 -12.15
CA MET A 210 -34.79 22.67 -11.14
C MET A 210 -33.44 23.02 -11.77
N ALA A 211 -32.99 22.26 -12.78
CA ALA A 211 -31.73 22.52 -13.46
C ALA A 211 -31.74 23.88 -14.16
N ALA A 212 -32.83 24.23 -14.83
CA ALA A 212 -32.98 25.53 -15.48
C ALA A 212 -32.99 26.69 -14.46
N ASP A 213 -33.77 26.57 -13.39
CA ASP A 213 -33.90 27.60 -12.35
C ASP A 213 -32.56 27.81 -11.61
N LEU A 214 -31.87 26.72 -11.27
CA LEU A 214 -30.57 26.77 -10.59
C LEU A 214 -29.47 27.29 -11.51
N LEU A 215 -29.50 26.95 -12.81
CA LEU A 215 -28.58 27.53 -13.78
C LEU A 215 -28.74 29.06 -13.84
N GLU A 216 -29.96 29.58 -13.96
CA GLU A 216 -30.21 31.03 -14.00
C GLU A 216 -29.74 31.71 -12.70
N ARG A 217 -30.13 31.16 -11.55
CA ARG A 217 -29.73 31.65 -10.23
C ARG A 217 -28.21 31.70 -10.09
N TRP A 218 -27.54 30.61 -10.42
CA TRP A 218 -26.10 30.49 -10.28
C TRP A 218 -25.36 31.38 -11.28
N GLN A 219 -25.87 31.54 -12.51
CA GLN A 219 -25.36 32.49 -13.51
C GLN A 219 -25.53 33.95 -13.08
N ALA A 220 -26.56 34.29 -12.30
CA ALA A 220 -26.79 35.64 -11.79
C ALA A 220 -25.93 36.00 -10.56
N ALA A 221 -25.40 35.01 -9.85
CA ALA A 221 -24.60 35.24 -8.65
C ALA A 221 -23.28 35.96 -8.95
N GLU A 222 -22.89 36.91 -8.10
CA GLU A 222 -21.59 37.59 -8.17
C GLU A 222 -20.46 36.64 -7.75
N ASP A 223 -20.71 35.82 -6.71
CA ASP A 223 -19.78 34.84 -6.19
C ASP A 223 -20.30 33.43 -6.52
N LYS A 224 -19.72 32.82 -7.56
CA LYS A 224 -20.14 31.51 -8.06
C LYS A 224 -19.88 30.40 -7.07
N GLU A 225 -18.74 30.42 -6.40
CA GLU A 225 -18.34 29.36 -5.46
C GLU A 225 -19.22 29.39 -4.21
N LYS A 226 -19.47 30.58 -3.67
CA LYS A 226 -20.37 30.73 -2.54
C LYS A 226 -21.80 30.33 -2.89
N GLU A 227 -22.29 30.70 -4.07
CA GLU A 227 -23.63 30.31 -4.50
C GLU A 227 -23.74 28.79 -4.70
N TYR A 228 -22.72 28.16 -5.27
CA TYR A 228 -22.65 26.69 -5.37
C TYR A 228 -22.80 26.03 -4.00
N ALA A 229 -22.04 26.50 -3.00
CA ALA A 229 -22.13 25.95 -1.65
C ALA A 229 -23.53 26.11 -1.02
N LEU A 230 -24.20 27.26 -1.24
CA LEU A 230 -25.57 27.49 -0.79
C LEU A 230 -26.57 26.55 -1.48
N ILE A 231 -26.42 26.34 -2.80
CA ILE A 231 -27.28 25.43 -3.55
C ILE A 231 -27.07 23.98 -3.07
N CYS A 232 -25.82 23.54 -2.86
CA CYS A 232 -25.55 22.23 -2.30
C CYS A 232 -26.21 22.05 -0.92
N GLU A 233 -26.12 23.05 -0.03
CA GLU A 233 -26.80 23.02 1.28
C GLU A 233 -28.32 22.88 1.14
N GLU A 234 -28.95 23.65 0.24
CA GLU A 234 -30.39 23.58 -0.03
C GLU A 234 -30.81 22.22 -0.58
N LEU A 235 -29.98 21.62 -1.43
CA LEU A 235 -30.20 20.29 -2.01
C LEU A 235 -29.77 19.15 -1.06
N GLN A 236 -29.23 19.48 0.11
CA GLN A 236 -28.67 18.52 1.08
C GLN A 236 -27.55 17.65 0.47
N GLN A 237 -26.73 18.26 -0.37
CA GLN A 237 -25.56 17.67 -1.03
C GLN A 237 -24.26 18.18 -0.38
N THR A 238 -23.19 17.39 -0.48
CA THR A 238 -21.85 17.85 -0.13
C THR A 238 -21.37 18.86 -1.18
N ALA A 239 -20.74 19.93 -0.72
CA ALA A 239 -20.07 20.88 -1.60
C ALA A 239 -18.61 20.42 -1.81
N ASP A 240 -18.38 19.54 -2.78
CA ASP A 240 -17.09 18.89 -3.02
C ASP A 240 -16.03 19.82 -3.66
N GLY A 241 -16.40 21.07 -3.97
CA GLY A 241 -15.51 22.03 -4.62
C GLY A 241 -15.39 21.76 -6.13
N ILE A 242 -14.20 22.01 -6.68
CA ILE A 242 -13.88 21.70 -8.07
C ILE A 242 -13.62 20.20 -8.19
N VAL A 243 -14.36 19.54 -9.07
CA VAL A 243 -14.09 18.16 -9.47
C VAL A 243 -13.16 18.18 -10.69
N THR A 244 -12.01 17.49 -10.59
CA THR A 244 -11.08 17.26 -11.70
C THR A 244 -11.36 15.91 -12.36
N LEU A 245 -11.60 15.90 -13.68
CA LEU A 245 -12.01 14.70 -14.43
C LEU A 245 -11.52 14.69 -15.88
N THR A 246 -11.44 13.51 -16.49
CA THR A 246 -11.23 13.34 -17.95
C THR A 246 -12.56 13.20 -18.68
N ALA A 247 -12.64 13.71 -19.91
CA ALA A 247 -13.76 13.38 -20.78
C ALA A 247 -13.81 11.88 -21.07
N VAL A 248 -15.01 11.31 -21.01
CA VAL A 248 -15.28 9.93 -21.45
C VAL A 248 -15.81 9.96 -22.88
N GLU A 249 -15.30 9.09 -23.75
CA GLU A 249 -15.78 8.97 -25.13
C GLU A 249 -17.25 8.53 -25.14
N ASP A 250 -18.04 9.13 -26.04
CA ASP A 250 -19.49 8.89 -26.19
C ASP A 250 -20.34 9.18 -24.93
N ASP A 251 -19.85 10.02 -24.00
CA ASP A 251 -20.57 10.45 -22.81
C ASP A 251 -21.18 11.86 -22.96
N ALA A 252 -22.51 11.95 -22.90
CA ALA A 252 -23.23 13.19 -23.15
C ALA A 252 -22.92 14.31 -22.15
N LEU A 253 -22.61 13.97 -20.89
CA LEU A 253 -22.20 14.95 -19.88
C LEU A 253 -20.77 15.45 -20.16
N SER A 254 -19.85 14.55 -20.49
CA SER A 254 -18.47 14.86 -20.90
C SER A 254 -18.43 15.75 -22.14
N ASP A 255 -19.24 15.45 -23.15
CA ASP A 255 -19.37 16.27 -24.36
C ASP A 255 -19.86 17.69 -24.04
N ALA A 256 -20.89 17.79 -23.22
CA ALA A 256 -21.45 19.08 -22.80
C ALA A 256 -20.43 19.90 -22.00
N MET A 257 -19.67 19.28 -21.09
CA MET A 257 -18.61 19.93 -20.33
C MET A 257 -17.43 20.35 -21.20
N SER A 258 -17.03 19.51 -22.15
CA SER A 258 -15.90 19.78 -23.05
C SER A 258 -16.19 20.91 -24.03
N ALA A 259 -17.46 21.10 -24.40
CA ALA A 259 -17.89 22.19 -25.27
C ALA A 259 -17.91 23.57 -24.57
N LEU A 260 -17.84 23.61 -23.23
CA LEU A 260 -17.80 24.86 -22.48
C LEU A 260 -16.39 25.47 -22.47
N GLU A 261 -16.33 26.78 -22.67
CA GLU A 261 -15.15 27.56 -22.29
C GLU A 261 -15.03 27.64 -20.76
N ILE A 262 -13.82 27.90 -20.24
CA ILE A 262 -13.63 28.13 -18.80
C ILE A 262 -14.51 29.32 -18.36
N GLY A 263 -15.24 29.14 -17.25
CA GLY A 263 -16.26 30.06 -16.77
C GLY A 263 -17.64 29.87 -17.40
N GLY A 264 -17.76 29.04 -18.43
CA GLY A 264 -19.03 28.67 -19.06
C GLY A 264 -19.87 27.81 -18.14
N MET A 265 -21.20 27.98 -18.22
CA MET A 265 -22.16 27.22 -17.43
C MET A 265 -23.27 26.65 -18.31
N THR A 266 -23.72 25.44 -18.02
CA THR A 266 -24.84 24.82 -18.73
C THR A 266 -25.64 23.89 -17.81
N ALA A 267 -26.88 23.62 -18.21
CA ALA A 267 -27.66 22.53 -17.69
C ALA A 267 -27.65 21.39 -18.72
N VAL A 268 -27.32 20.18 -18.28
CA VAL A 268 -27.37 18.96 -19.08
C VAL A 268 -28.57 18.16 -18.60
N ILE A 269 -29.62 18.14 -19.42
CA ILE A 269 -30.90 17.53 -19.05
C ILE A 269 -30.88 16.06 -19.40
N ASP A 270 -31.09 15.23 -18.38
CA ASP A 270 -31.23 13.78 -18.50
C ASP A 270 -30.27 13.10 -19.50
N PRO A 271 -28.94 13.31 -19.38
CA PRO A 271 -27.97 12.79 -20.35
C PRO A 271 -27.99 11.26 -20.48
N TYR A 272 -28.55 10.57 -19.49
CA TYR A 272 -28.57 9.10 -19.40
C TYR A 272 -29.98 8.49 -19.50
N GLY A 273 -31.04 9.30 -19.58
CA GLY A 273 -32.42 8.79 -19.64
C GLY A 273 -32.94 8.19 -18.31
N GLU A 274 -32.36 8.62 -17.19
CA GLU A 274 -32.63 8.10 -15.84
C GLU A 274 -33.36 9.12 -14.95
N GLY A 275 -33.80 10.26 -15.51
CA GLY A 275 -34.42 11.35 -14.76
C GLY A 275 -33.44 12.12 -13.88
N THR A 276 -32.16 12.16 -14.28
CA THR A 276 -31.10 12.89 -13.58
C THR A 276 -30.58 14.02 -14.46
N SER A 277 -30.63 15.26 -13.98
CA SER A 277 -30.08 16.42 -14.68
C SER A 277 -28.87 16.98 -13.95
N PHE A 278 -28.01 17.69 -14.67
CA PHE A 278 -26.81 18.30 -14.10
C PHE A 278 -26.79 19.80 -14.40
N VAL A 279 -26.27 20.60 -13.47
CA VAL A 279 -25.88 21.98 -13.72
C VAL A 279 -24.39 22.08 -13.47
N VAL A 280 -23.65 22.59 -14.46
CA VAL A 280 -22.19 22.56 -14.46
C VAL A 280 -21.63 23.95 -14.69
N LEU A 281 -20.57 24.30 -13.96
CA LEU A 281 -19.69 25.43 -14.21
C LEU A 281 -18.29 24.91 -14.54
N ARG A 282 -17.81 25.16 -15.76
CA ARG A 282 -16.48 24.77 -16.22
C ARG A 282 -15.42 25.67 -15.57
N THR A 283 -14.35 25.08 -15.02
CA THR A 283 -13.23 25.79 -14.38
C THR A 283 -11.88 25.31 -14.90
N GLU A 284 -10.77 25.83 -14.39
CA GLU A 284 -9.50 25.11 -14.49
C GLU A 284 -9.52 23.86 -13.59
N PRO A 285 -8.77 22.81 -13.91
CA PRO A 285 -8.58 21.67 -13.01
C PRO A 285 -8.04 22.11 -11.65
N ASP A 286 -8.46 21.44 -10.58
CA ASP A 286 -7.80 21.59 -9.28
C ASP A 286 -6.41 20.93 -9.33
N LEU A 287 -5.37 21.75 -9.26
CA LEU A 287 -3.99 21.30 -9.32
C LEU A 287 -3.60 20.40 -8.14
N SER A 288 -4.31 20.47 -7.01
CA SER A 288 -4.09 19.54 -5.89
C SER A 288 -4.49 18.12 -6.31
N ALA A 289 -5.70 17.96 -6.85
CA ALA A 289 -6.15 16.69 -7.42
C ALA A 289 -5.27 16.20 -8.59
N VAL A 290 -4.75 17.13 -9.41
CA VAL A 290 -3.80 16.79 -10.48
C VAL A 290 -2.46 16.29 -9.90
N ALA A 291 -1.97 16.87 -8.81
CA ALA A 291 -0.73 16.45 -8.17
C ALA A 291 -0.84 15.01 -7.63
N GLU A 292 -1.99 14.62 -7.08
CA GLU A 292 -2.22 13.25 -6.62
C GLU A 292 -2.06 12.23 -7.75
N THR A 293 -2.72 12.46 -8.90
CA THR A 293 -2.60 11.55 -10.05
C THR A 293 -1.20 11.60 -10.69
N TYR A 294 -0.53 12.74 -10.64
CA TYR A 294 0.83 12.88 -11.14
C TYR A 294 1.84 12.11 -10.27
N PHE A 295 1.61 12.03 -8.95
CA PHE A 295 2.43 11.21 -8.05
C PHE A 295 2.40 9.74 -8.46
N ASP A 296 1.24 9.18 -8.80
CA ASP A 296 1.10 7.79 -9.24
C ASP A 296 1.90 7.51 -10.52
N VAL A 297 1.91 8.45 -11.46
CA VAL A 297 2.73 8.35 -12.68
C VAL A 297 4.22 8.31 -12.32
N LEU A 298 4.66 9.20 -11.43
CA LEU A 298 6.06 9.22 -10.99
C LEU A 298 6.45 7.96 -10.22
N TRP A 299 5.56 7.45 -9.37
CA TRP A 299 5.76 6.20 -8.66
C TRP A 299 5.93 5.03 -9.63
N ASN A 300 5.03 4.89 -10.60
CA ASN A 300 5.11 3.85 -11.63
C ASN A 300 6.40 3.98 -12.45
N GLN A 301 6.76 5.20 -12.86
CA GLN A 301 8.02 5.46 -13.55
C GLN A 301 9.22 5.03 -12.70
N LYS A 302 9.23 5.36 -11.40
CA LYS A 302 10.33 4.97 -10.48
C LYS A 302 10.42 3.45 -10.32
N MET A 303 9.29 2.76 -10.28
CA MET A 303 9.21 1.30 -10.23
C MET A 303 9.71 0.65 -11.53
N GLU A 304 9.41 1.23 -12.70
CA GLU A 304 9.87 0.75 -14.00
C GLU A 304 11.37 1.03 -14.23
N GLU A 305 11.85 2.19 -13.81
CA GLU A 305 13.27 2.60 -13.95
C GLU A 305 14.18 1.92 -12.90
N ALA A 306 13.59 1.31 -11.87
CA ALA A 306 14.34 0.69 -10.80
C ALA A 306 15.28 -0.41 -11.32
N THR A 307 16.57 -0.24 -11.06
CA THR A 307 17.57 -1.23 -11.46
C THR A 307 17.71 -2.28 -10.37
N VAL A 308 17.38 -3.53 -10.69
CA VAL A 308 17.55 -4.68 -9.80
C VAL A 308 18.82 -5.44 -10.18
N VAL A 309 19.74 -5.58 -9.22
CA VAL A 309 20.95 -6.39 -9.36
C VAL A 309 20.90 -7.52 -8.33
N THR A 310 20.90 -8.77 -8.79
CA THR A 310 20.93 -9.95 -7.93
C THR A 310 22.35 -10.36 -7.59
N ASN A 311 22.58 -10.77 -6.34
CA ASN A 311 23.79 -11.50 -5.99
C ASN A 311 23.64 -12.96 -6.43
N SER A 312 24.04 -13.29 -7.66
CA SER A 312 23.90 -14.64 -8.26
C SER A 312 24.34 -15.78 -7.33
N LYS A 313 25.39 -15.61 -6.53
CA LYS A 313 25.84 -16.67 -5.59
C LYS A 313 24.83 -16.98 -4.49
N LEU A 314 24.14 -15.97 -3.98
CA LEU A 314 23.12 -16.12 -2.95
C LEU A 314 21.78 -16.45 -3.60
N TYR A 315 21.36 -15.60 -4.54
CA TYR A 315 20.06 -15.65 -5.18
C TYR A 315 19.84 -16.95 -5.97
N ASP A 316 20.77 -17.36 -6.83
CA ASP A 316 20.62 -18.59 -7.63
C ASP A 316 20.77 -19.85 -6.78
N GLY A 317 21.36 -19.73 -5.59
CA GLY A 317 21.52 -20.83 -4.64
C GLY A 317 20.26 -21.15 -3.82
N VAL A 318 19.23 -20.30 -3.87
CA VAL A 318 17.96 -20.55 -3.17
C VAL A 318 17.11 -21.56 -3.94
N ASP A 319 16.98 -22.75 -3.37
CA ASP A 319 15.96 -23.74 -3.74
C ASP A 319 14.68 -23.42 -2.96
N VAL A 320 13.67 -22.91 -3.67
CA VAL A 320 12.41 -22.43 -3.06
C VAL A 320 11.66 -23.56 -2.35
N GLY A 321 11.59 -24.74 -2.97
CA GLY A 321 10.85 -25.86 -2.41
C GLY A 321 11.50 -26.37 -1.13
N ALA A 322 12.82 -26.59 -1.17
CA ALA A 322 13.56 -27.03 0.02
C ALA A 322 13.56 -25.98 1.13
N PHE A 323 13.71 -24.70 0.77
CA PHE A 323 13.62 -23.58 1.72
C PHE A 323 12.27 -23.56 2.43
N TYR A 324 11.18 -23.57 1.67
CA TYR A 324 9.84 -23.42 2.21
C TYR A 324 9.39 -24.64 3.02
N GLU A 325 9.68 -25.86 2.53
CA GLU A 325 9.44 -27.09 3.30
C GLU A 325 10.15 -27.04 4.66
N LYS A 326 11.41 -26.59 4.67
CA LYS A 326 12.17 -26.46 5.91
C LYS A 326 11.62 -25.37 6.82
N LEU A 327 11.20 -24.24 6.26
CA LEU A 327 10.60 -23.12 7.01
C LEU A 327 9.32 -23.55 7.72
N ILE A 328 8.42 -24.27 7.04
CA ILE A 328 7.17 -24.76 7.62
C ILE A 328 7.45 -25.76 8.76
N GLN A 329 8.39 -26.69 8.57
CA GLN A 329 8.77 -27.61 9.65
C GLN A 329 9.28 -26.85 10.88
N LEU A 330 10.14 -25.84 10.68
CA LEU A 330 10.67 -25.04 11.78
C LEU A 330 9.59 -24.22 12.50
N ARG A 331 8.62 -23.66 11.77
CA ARG A 331 7.46 -22.97 12.35
C ARG A 331 6.62 -23.93 13.19
N GLN A 332 6.36 -25.15 12.71
CA GLN A 332 5.63 -26.17 13.45
C GLN A 332 6.37 -26.60 14.72
N ASP A 333 7.68 -26.83 14.63
CA ASP A 333 8.51 -27.18 15.79
C ASP A 333 8.46 -26.07 16.85
N MET A 334 8.59 -24.81 16.44
CA MET A 334 8.53 -23.65 17.33
C MET A 334 7.14 -23.49 17.98
N MET A 335 6.06 -23.65 17.22
CA MET A 335 4.70 -23.61 17.78
C MET A 335 4.49 -24.72 18.83
N ALA A 336 4.98 -25.94 18.56
CA ALA A 336 4.88 -27.04 19.51
C ALA A 336 5.68 -26.79 20.80
N GLU A 337 6.84 -26.13 20.71
CA GLU A 337 7.62 -25.70 21.88
C GLU A 337 6.89 -24.63 22.70
N MET A 338 6.23 -23.68 22.03
CA MET A 338 5.42 -22.64 22.68
C MET A 338 4.23 -23.24 23.44
N ASP A 339 3.52 -24.20 22.85
CA ASP A 339 2.38 -24.89 23.49
C ASP A 339 2.84 -25.82 24.64
N GLY A 340 3.98 -26.50 24.46
CA GLY A 340 4.54 -27.42 25.45
C GLY A 340 5.10 -26.73 26.70
N GLY A 341 5.52 -25.46 26.59
CA GLY A 341 5.98 -24.64 27.71
C GLY A 341 4.86 -24.25 28.68
N ALA A 342 3.64 -24.05 28.18
CA ALA A 342 2.48 -23.61 28.97
C ALA A 342 1.96 -24.68 29.95
N GLN A 343 2.29 -25.97 29.77
CA GLN A 343 1.82 -27.06 30.64
C GLN A 343 2.73 -27.36 31.84
N THR A 344 3.87 -26.70 32.02
CA THR A 344 4.87 -27.10 33.04
C THR A 344 4.84 -26.32 34.35
N ASP A 345 4.02 -25.28 34.48
CA ASP A 345 4.01 -24.41 35.67
C ASP A 345 2.87 -24.66 36.68
N ASP A 346 1.89 -25.53 36.39
CA ASP A 346 0.75 -25.76 37.31
C ASP A 346 0.94 -26.90 38.34
N ASP A 347 2.00 -27.71 38.25
CA ASP A 347 2.18 -28.84 39.15
C ASP A 347 3.12 -28.52 40.33
N LYS A 348 2.86 -27.42 41.04
CA LYS A 348 3.56 -27.15 42.31
C LYS A 348 2.91 -26.19 43.30
N THR A 349 1.63 -26.38 43.64
CA THR A 349 1.18 -26.14 45.02
C THR A 349 0.00 -27.02 45.40
N GLY A 350 0.30 -28.11 46.10
CA GLY A 350 -0.71 -28.86 46.85
C GLY A 350 -1.18 -28.10 48.09
N GLY A 351 -2.48 -28.14 48.35
CA GLY A 351 -3.08 -27.64 49.59
C GLY A 351 -4.61 -27.67 49.55
N SER A 352 -5.17 -28.67 50.24
CA SER A 352 -6.60 -28.92 50.57
C SER A 352 -7.40 -27.65 50.94
N GLN A 353 -8.74 -27.55 50.82
CA GLN A 353 -9.78 -28.49 51.28
C GLN A 353 -11.20 -27.95 50.94
N SER A 354 -12.11 -28.84 50.53
CA SER A 354 -13.58 -28.91 50.84
C SER A 354 -14.55 -27.75 50.56
N GLY A 355 -15.67 -28.07 49.86
CA GLY A 355 -17.00 -27.60 50.28
C GLY A 355 -18.04 -27.32 49.18
N SER A 356 -18.91 -28.31 48.93
CA SER A 356 -20.36 -28.21 48.63
C SER A 356 -20.95 -27.33 47.50
N THR A 357 -21.63 -28.02 46.57
CA THR A 357 -22.97 -27.78 45.98
C THR A 357 -23.55 -26.35 45.95
N ASP A 358 -23.88 -25.82 44.78
CA ASP A 358 -25.25 -25.86 44.21
C ASP A 358 -25.35 -25.19 42.82
N ASP A 359 -26.31 -25.73 42.05
CA ASP A 359 -27.14 -25.19 40.96
C ASP A 359 -26.92 -23.76 40.42
N SER A 360 -26.86 -23.61 39.09
CA SER A 360 -27.78 -22.76 38.28
C SER A 360 -27.26 -22.52 36.85
N THR A 361 -28.16 -22.75 35.91
CA THR A 361 -28.29 -22.16 34.56
C THR A 361 -27.84 -20.69 34.45
N ASP A 362 -27.13 -20.29 33.40
CA ASP A 362 -27.70 -19.60 32.21
C ASP A 362 -26.62 -19.20 31.18
N ASP A 363 -27.07 -18.97 29.94
CA ASP A 363 -26.48 -18.21 28.83
C ASP A 363 -25.16 -18.67 28.17
N SER A 364 -25.30 -19.45 27.10
CA SER A 364 -24.34 -19.48 25.99
C SER A 364 -24.70 -18.40 24.98
N ALA A 365 -24.08 -17.22 25.12
CA ALA A 365 -24.04 -16.22 24.07
C ALA A 365 -22.93 -16.59 23.08
N ASP A 366 -23.39 -16.94 21.89
CA ASP A 366 -22.65 -17.03 20.63
C ASP A 366 -21.84 -15.73 20.40
N SER A 367 -20.53 -15.85 20.28
CA SER A 367 -19.69 -14.78 19.72
C SER A 367 -18.69 -15.42 18.77
N ALA A 368 -19.10 -15.49 17.50
CA ALA A 368 -18.21 -15.60 16.37
C ALA A 368 -17.23 -14.41 16.43
N ALA A 369 -15.98 -14.69 16.75
CA ALA A 369 -14.88 -13.76 16.56
C ALA A 369 -14.48 -13.85 15.08
N ASP A 370 -14.80 -12.78 14.35
CA ASP A 370 -14.22 -12.46 13.05
C ASP A 370 -12.70 -12.36 13.19
N ASP A 371 -11.98 -13.14 12.38
CA ASP A 371 -10.55 -13.00 12.13
C ASP A 371 -10.29 -11.69 11.36
N PRO A 372 -9.47 -10.76 11.86
CA PRO A 372 -8.94 -9.69 11.03
C PRO A 372 -7.69 -10.18 10.32
N GLN A 373 -7.84 -10.56 9.06
CA GLN A 373 -6.75 -10.75 8.11
C GLN A 373 -5.93 -9.44 7.98
N PRO A 374 -4.59 -9.47 7.99
CA PRO A 374 -3.79 -8.30 7.63
C PRO A 374 -3.98 -8.00 6.14
N ALA A 375 -4.21 -6.73 5.82
CA ALA A 375 -4.39 -6.24 4.47
C ALA A 375 -3.14 -6.53 3.61
N ALA A 376 -3.40 -7.04 2.41
CA ALA A 376 -2.42 -7.34 1.37
C ALA A 376 -1.89 -6.09 0.67
#